data_AF-A0A174MHE3-F1
#
_entry.id   AF-A0A174MHE3-F1
#
_cell.length_a   1.000
_cell.length_b   1.000
_cell.length_c   1.000
_cell.angle_alpha   90.00
_cell.angle_beta   90.00
_cell.angle_gamma   90.00
#
_symmetry.space_group_name_H-M   'P 1'
#
loop_
_entity.id
_entity.type
_entity.pdbx_description
1 polymer ?
#
loop_
_entity_poly.entity_id
_entity_poly.type
_entity_poly.pdbx_seq_one_letter_code
_entity_poly.pdbx_strand_id
1 'polypeptide(L)'
;MVSFLLQENIDELQHLADHLLHIGDKNGYVYADDLSALQQSIHEKINDLYSQRGETPEQDATLCLAILQGYNVSMYANPEDEDRKRSVLQRSLTLLDALPPSLLKQQLSAVCHGMQELCETN
;
A
#
# COMPACT_ATOMS: atom_id res chain seq x y z
N MET A 1 11.08 -20.17 -2.11
CA MET A 1 11.78 -19.18 -2.97
C MET A 1 10.82 -18.05 -3.36
N VAL A 2 9.63 -18.36 -3.88
CA VAL A 2 8.60 -17.36 -4.24
C VAL A 2 8.14 -16.50 -3.04
N SER A 3 7.86 -17.11 -1.88
CA SER A 3 7.46 -16.38 -0.66
C SER A 3 8.48 -15.34 -0.16
N PHE A 4 9.78 -15.62 -0.31
CA PHE A 4 10.85 -14.68 0.10
C PHE A 4 10.91 -13.46 -0.82
N LEU A 5 10.81 -13.68 -2.14
CA LEU A 5 10.80 -12.60 -3.12
C LEU A 5 9.56 -11.72 -2.95
N LEU A 6 8.40 -12.30 -2.63
CA LEU A 6 7.18 -11.53 -2.36
C LEU A 6 7.36 -10.62 -1.14
N GLN A 7 7.90 -11.16 -0.04
CA GLN A 7 8.14 -10.37 1.17
C GLN A 7 9.10 -9.21 0.93
N GLU A 8 10.19 -9.45 0.18
CA GLU A 8 11.15 -8.41 -0.20
C GLU A 8 10.49 -7.26 -0.98
N ASN A 9 9.62 -7.58 -1.94
CA ASN A 9 8.90 -6.55 -2.69
C ASN A 9 7.88 -5.78 -1.82
N ILE A 10 7.25 -6.45 -0.86
CA ILE A 10 6.33 -5.82 0.11
C ILE A 10 7.11 -4.82 0.98
N ASP A 11 8.23 -5.26 1.54
CA ASP A 11 9.09 -4.44 2.40
C ASP A 11 9.64 -3.23 1.63
N GLU A 12 10.01 -3.41 0.35
CA GLU A 12 10.45 -2.34 -0.54
C GLU A 12 9.35 -1.29 -0.76
N LEU A 13 8.12 -1.71 -1.08
CA LEU A 13 6.99 -0.79 -1.26
C LEU A 13 6.70 0.01 0.02
N GLN A 14 6.72 -0.65 1.18
CA GLN A 14 6.52 0.03 2.47
C GLN A 14 7.61 1.06 2.74
N HIS A 15 8.88 0.72 2.47
CA HIS A 15 9.99 1.64 2.62
C HIS A 15 9.88 2.84 1.68
N LEU A 16 9.49 2.63 0.42
CA LEU A 16 9.28 3.72 -0.54
C LEU A 16 8.15 4.66 -0.09
N ALA A 17 7.03 4.10 0.39
CA ALA A 17 5.91 4.88 0.90
C ALA A 17 6.28 5.68 2.15
N ASP A 18 7.02 5.07 3.09
CA ASP A 18 7.52 5.73 4.29
C ASP A 18 8.51 6.86 3.96
N HIS A 19 9.42 6.62 3.01
CA HIS A 19 10.36 7.63 2.54
C HIS A 19 9.64 8.84 1.95
N LEU A 20 8.58 8.60 1.17
CA LEU A 20 7.81 9.67 0.57
C LEU A 20 7.05 10.49 1.63
N LEU A 21 6.48 9.85 2.66
CA LEU A 21 5.81 10.54 3.76
C LEU A 21 6.75 11.49 4.51
N HIS A 22 8.02 11.09 4.67
CA HIS A 22 9.03 11.83 5.44
C HIS A 22 10.03 12.60 4.55
N ILE A 23 9.74 12.76 3.25
CA ILE A 23 10.68 13.35 2.29
C ILE A 23 11.02 14.81 2.63
N GLY A 24 10.10 15.54 3.28
CA GLY A 24 10.27 16.93 3.69
C GLY A 24 11.04 17.12 5.01
N ASP A 25 11.23 16.06 5.79
CA ASP A 25 11.81 16.15 7.14
C ASP A 25 13.33 16.41 7.11
N LYS A 26 13.97 16.12 5.97
CA LYS A 26 15.42 16.29 5.78
C LYS A 26 15.72 17.62 5.10
N ASN A 27 15.81 18.69 5.89
CA ASN A 27 16.48 19.96 5.55
C ASN A 27 16.15 20.59 4.18
N GLY A 28 14.86 20.76 3.91
CA GLY A 28 14.36 22.06 3.42
C GLY A 28 14.05 22.22 1.94
N TYR A 29 14.39 21.27 1.05
CA TYR A 29 13.92 21.29 -0.35
C TYR A 29 13.82 19.88 -0.91
N VAL A 30 12.74 19.60 -1.63
CA VAL A 30 12.54 18.35 -2.37
C VAL A 30 12.64 18.68 -3.86
N TYR A 31 13.58 18.05 -4.56
CA TYR A 31 13.68 18.20 -6.01
C TYR A 31 12.51 17.49 -6.69
N ALA A 32 11.91 18.16 -7.67
CA ALA A 32 10.76 17.63 -8.39
C ALA A 32 11.09 16.31 -9.12
N ASP A 33 12.32 16.17 -9.61
CA ASP A 33 12.81 14.96 -10.28
C ASP A 33 12.90 13.79 -9.29
N ASP A 34 13.45 14.02 -8.08
CA ASP A 34 13.53 13.01 -7.02
C ASP A 34 12.14 12.58 -6.55
N LEU A 35 11.22 13.54 -6.38
CA LEU A 35 9.83 13.26 -6.04
C LEU A 35 9.14 12.43 -7.13
N SER A 36 9.33 12.80 -8.39
CA SER A 36 8.73 12.10 -9.53
C SER A 36 9.27 10.68 -9.67
N ALA A 37 10.58 10.50 -9.50
CA ALA A 37 11.21 9.17 -9.52
C ALA A 37 10.70 8.29 -8.38
N LEU A 38 10.52 8.85 -7.18
CA LEU A 38 9.98 8.12 -6.03
C LEU A 38 8.51 7.72 -6.25
N GLN A 39 7.69 8.63 -6.79
CA GLN A 39 6.29 8.38 -7.13
C GLN A 39 6.15 7.30 -8.21
N GLN A 40 6.98 7.36 -9.24
CA GLN A 40 7.03 6.33 -10.29
C GLN A 40 7.41 4.97 -9.69
N SER A 41 8.43 4.92 -8.82
CA SER A 41 8.88 3.68 -8.19
C SER A 41 7.78 3.04 -7.33
N ILE A 42 7.04 3.85 -6.56
CA ILE A 42 5.88 3.39 -5.78
C ILE A 42 4.80 2.81 -6.70
N HIS A 43 4.45 3.54 -7.77
CA HIS A 43 3.41 3.12 -8.71
C HIS A 43 3.77 1.80 -9.43
N GLU A 44 5.02 1.67 -9.89
CA GLU A 44 5.52 0.43 -10.50
C GLU A 44 5.44 -0.74 -9.51
N LYS A 45 5.85 -0.56 -8.24
CA LYS A 45 5.75 -1.63 -7.23
C LYS A 45 4.33 -2.02 -6.87
N ILE A 46 3.41 -1.06 -6.81
CA ILE A 46 1.98 -1.36 -6.66
C ILE A 46 1.51 -2.25 -7.81
N ASN A 47 1.88 -1.92 -9.05
CA ASN A 47 1.48 -2.68 -10.24
C ASN A 47 2.06 -4.10 -10.24
N ASP A 48 3.33 -4.26 -9.88
CA ASP A 48 3.99 -5.56 -9.75
C ASP A 48 3.30 -6.45 -8.70
N LEU A 49 2.90 -5.85 -7.58
CA LEU A 49 2.33 -6.54 -6.42
C LEU A 49 0.81 -6.78 -6.51
N TYR A 50 0.08 -6.00 -7.31
CA TYR A 50 -1.39 -6.06 -7.36
C TYR A 50 -1.96 -7.46 -7.64
N SER A 51 -1.34 -8.19 -8.58
CA SER A 51 -1.76 -9.53 -8.96
C SER A 51 -1.32 -10.62 -7.98
N GLN A 52 -0.38 -10.32 -7.09
CA GLN A 52 0.19 -11.29 -6.15
C GLN A 52 -0.79 -11.63 -5.02
N ARG A 53 -0.58 -12.81 -4.40
CA ARG A 53 -1.29 -13.28 -3.22
C ARG A 53 -0.28 -13.87 -2.24
N GLY A 54 -0.51 -13.63 -0.95
CA GLY A 54 0.23 -14.26 0.14
C GLY A 54 -0.18 -15.72 0.32
N GLU A 55 0.75 -16.53 0.83
CA GLU A 55 0.52 -17.95 1.11
C GLU A 55 -0.33 -18.15 2.38
N THR A 56 -0.30 -17.17 3.29
CA THR A 56 -1.11 -17.16 4.53
C THR A 56 -1.99 -15.90 4.59
N PRO A 57 -3.09 -15.91 5.37
CA PRO A 57 -3.90 -14.71 5.59
C PRO A 57 -3.09 -13.52 6.10
N GLU A 58 -2.10 -13.76 6.96
CA GLU A 58 -1.18 -12.73 7.47
C GLU A 58 -0.31 -12.15 6.36
N GLN A 59 0.34 -12.99 5.55
CA GLN A 59 1.15 -12.51 4.43
C GLN A 59 0.29 -11.78 3.38
N ASP A 60 -0.93 -12.27 3.13
CA ASP A 60 -1.89 -11.64 2.22
C ASP A 60 -2.34 -10.27 2.76
N ALA A 61 -2.52 -10.16 4.08
CA ALA A 61 -2.86 -8.92 4.76
C ALA A 61 -1.70 -7.92 4.76
N THR A 62 -0.45 -8.38 4.95
CA THR A 62 0.74 -7.52 4.84
C THR A 62 0.89 -6.99 3.42
N LEU A 63 0.66 -7.83 2.40
CA LEU A 63 0.63 -7.41 1.00
C LEU A 63 -0.45 -6.36 0.73
N CYS A 64 -1.68 -6.60 1.17
CA CYS A 64 -2.78 -5.65 1.05
C CYS A 64 -2.46 -4.32 1.75
N LEU A 65 -1.95 -4.37 2.98
CA LEU A 65 -1.56 -3.19 3.75
C LEU A 65 -0.54 -2.35 2.99
N ALA A 66 0.51 -2.97 2.45
CA ALA A 66 1.55 -2.27 1.70
C ALA A 66 0.99 -1.61 0.43
N ILE A 67 0.15 -2.30 -0.34
CA ILE A 67 -0.49 -1.74 -1.54
C ILE A 67 -1.38 -0.54 -1.19
N LEU A 68 -2.22 -0.65 -0.15
CA LEU A 68 -3.09 0.45 0.26
C LEU A 68 -2.30 1.65 0.79
N GLN A 69 -1.22 1.42 1.55
CA GLN A 69 -0.31 2.48 1.97
C GLN A 69 0.38 3.16 0.78
N GLY A 70 0.81 2.39 -0.22
CA GLY A 70 1.34 2.91 -1.47
C GLY A 70 0.33 3.80 -2.20
N TYR A 71 -0.94 3.38 -2.28
CA TYR A 71 -1.99 4.20 -2.88
C TYR A 71 -2.27 5.49 -2.08
N ASN A 72 -2.14 5.50 -0.75
CA ASN A 72 -2.35 6.71 0.06
C ASN A 72 -1.33 7.82 -0.23
N VAL A 73 -0.14 7.47 -0.71
CA VAL A 73 0.94 8.41 -1.00
C VAL A 73 1.13 8.66 -2.50
N SER A 74 0.50 7.83 -3.33
CA SER A 74 0.51 7.94 -4.79
C SER A 74 -0.20 9.20 -5.26
N MET A 75 0.44 9.95 -6.15
CA MET A 75 -0.21 11.04 -6.90
C MET A 75 -0.98 10.54 -8.13
N TYR A 76 -0.84 9.26 -8.49
CA TYR A 76 -1.61 8.64 -9.57
C TYR A 76 -3.00 8.26 -9.07
N ALA A 77 -4.03 8.78 -9.75
CA ALA A 77 -5.44 8.52 -9.49
C ALA A 77 -6.23 8.32 -10.79
N ASN A 78 -5.62 7.59 -11.75
CA ASN A 78 -6.37 7.22 -12.95
C ASN A 78 -7.48 6.20 -12.59
N PRO A 79 -8.52 6.05 -13.44
CA PRO A 79 -9.65 5.17 -13.11
C PRO A 79 -9.25 3.72 -12.81
N GLU A 80 -8.22 3.21 -13.48
CA GLU A 80 -7.72 1.85 -13.25
C GLU A 80 -7.10 1.70 -11.85
N ASP A 81 -6.31 2.68 -11.40
CA ASP A 81 -5.75 2.71 -10.05
C ASP A 81 -6.83 2.79 -8.97
N GLU A 82 -7.87 3.59 -9.20
CA GLU A 82 -9.01 3.68 -8.27
C GLU A 82 -9.77 2.35 -8.17
N ASP A 83 -9.98 1.66 -9.29
CA ASP A 83 -10.62 0.35 -9.31
C ASP A 83 -9.75 -0.71 -8.61
N ARG A 84 -8.43 -0.69 -8.84
CA ARG A 84 -7.47 -1.56 -8.17
C ARG A 84 -7.43 -1.30 -6.67
N LYS A 85 -7.39 -0.03 -6.25
CA LYS A 85 -7.45 0.38 -4.84
C LYS A 85 -8.71 -0.15 -4.15
N ARG A 86 -9.88 0.00 -4.78
CA ARG A 86 -11.15 -0.57 -4.26
C ARG A 86 -11.12 -2.09 -4.18
N SER A 87 -10.55 -2.76 -5.18
CA SER A 87 -10.41 -4.23 -5.17
C SER A 87 -9.53 -4.71 -4.02
N VAL A 88 -8.41 -4.04 -3.76
CA VAL A 88 -7.51 -4.36 -2.64
C VAL A 88 -8.17 -4.04 -1.31
N LEU A 89 -8.93 -2.94 -1.20
CA LEU A 89 -9.71 -2.61 -0.01
C LEU A 89 -10.74 -3.70 0.30
N GLN A 90 -11.51 -4.16 -0.69
CA GLN A 90 -12.49 -5.23 -0.52
C GLN A 90 -11.83 -6.53 -0.03
N ARG A 91 -10.68 -6.90 -0.60
CA ARG A 91 -9.90 -8.05 -0.17
C ARG A 91 -9.41 -7.90 1.28
N SER A 92 -8.96 -6.70 1.64
CA SER A 92 -8.50 -6.38 3.00
C SER A 92 -9.60 -6.56 4.04
N LEU A 93 -10.83 -6.14 3.73
CA LEU A 93 -11.99 -6.32 4.59
C LEU A 93 -12.29 -7.81 4.83
N THR A 94 -12.20 -8.64 3.79
CA THR A 94 -12.36 -10.11 3.93
C THR A 94 -11.26 -10.73 4.79
N LEU A 95 -10.03 -10.24 4.70
CA LEU A 95 -8.90 -10.74 5.52
C LEU A 95 -9.04 -10.36 6.99
N LEU A 96 -9.62 -9.19 7.31
CA LEU A 96 -9.83 -8.77 8.71
C LEU A 96 -10.65 -9.78 9.51
N ASP A 97 -11.59 -10.50 8.90
CA ASP A 97 -12.37 -11.54 9.55
C ASP A 97 -11.54 -12.80 9.85
N ALA A 98 -10.56 -13.12 9.00
CA ALA A 98 -9.70 -14.30 9.14
C ALA A 98 -8.51 -14.07 10.08
N LEU A 99 -8.06 -12.83 10.25
CA LEU A 99 -6.87 -12.51 11.05
C LEU A 99 -7.11 -12.63 12.55
N PRO A 100 -6.16 -13.21 13.32
CA PRO A 100 -6.18 -13.13 14.77
C PRO A 100 -5.90 -11.69 15.26
N PRO A 101 -6.28 -11.35 16.51
CA PRO A 101 -5.90 -10.08 17.13
C PRO A 101 -4.39 -9.88 17.10
N SER A 102 -3.94 -8.83 16.42
CA SER A 102 -2.53 -8.54 16.16
C SER A 102 -2.35 -7.07 15.74
N LEU A 103 -1.10 -6.57 15.79
CA LEU A 103 -0.76 -5.25 15.27
C LEU A 103 -1.12 -5.13 13.78
N LEU A 104 -0.85 -6.16 12.99
CA LEU A 104 -1.20 -6.21 11.57
C LEU A 104 -2.70 -6.00 11.35
N LYS A 105 -3.54 -6.70 12.12
CA LYS A 105 -5.01 -6.53 12.05
C LYS A 105 -5.43 -5.10 12.39
N GLN A 106 -4.83 -4.50 13.41
CA GLN A 106 -5.11 -3.11 13.81
C GLN A 106 -4.70 -2.12 12.71
N GLN A 107 -3.51 -2.28 12.14
CA GLN A 107 -3.00 -1.42 11.06
C GLN A 107 -3.86 -1.54 9.80
N LEU A 108 -4.18 -2.76 9.38
CA LEU A 108 -5.05 -2.99 8.21
C LEU A 108 -6.44 -2.39 8.44
N SER A 109 -7.01 -2.57 9.64
CA SER A 109 -8.31 -1.98 9.99
C SER A 109 -8.29 -0.45 9.94
N ALA A 110 -7.23 0.19 10.43
CA ALA A 110 -7.09 1.64 10.41
C ALA A 110 -7.01 2.18 8.98
N VAL A 111 -6.22 1.53 8.12
CA VAL A 111 -6.10 1.91 6.70
C VAL A 111 -7.41 1.71 5.96
N CYS A 112 -8.10 0.58 6.16
CA CYS A 112 -9.41 0.33 5.54
C CYS A 112 -10.43 1.42 5.91
N HIS A 113 -10.51 1.79 7.19
CA HIS A 113 -11.42 2.82 7.67
C HIS A 113 -11.13 4.18 7.02
N GLY A 114 -9.85 4.61 7.00
CA GLY A 114 -9.47 5.87 6.37
C GLY A 114 -9.79 5.91 4.87
N MET A 115 -9.69 4.77 4.17
CA MET A 115 -10.05 4.70 2.75
C MET A 115 -11.55 4.72 2.49
N GLN A 116 -12.37 4.14 3.37
CA GLN A 116 -13.82 4.17 3.24
C GLN A 116 -14.39 5.58 3.40
N GLU A 117 -13.88 6.36 4.36
CA GLU A 117 -14.27 7.76 4.55
C GLU A 117 -14.03 8.60 3.28
N LEU A 118 -12.93 8.37 2.57
CA LEU A 118 -12.61 9.07 1.32
C LEU A 118 -13.56 8.72 0.16
N CYS A 119 -14.15 7.52 0.18
CA CYS A 119 -15.13 7.09 -0.82
C CYS A 119 -16.55 7.62 -0.54
N GLU A 120 -16.90 7.87 0.73
CA GLU A 120 -18.23 8.39 1.12
C GLU A 120 -18.36 9.91 0.97
N THR A 121 -17.24 10.62 0.82
CA THR A 121 -17.20 12.10 0.73
C THR A 121 -17.22 12.63 -0.72
N ASN A 122 -17.42 11.77 -1.72
CA ASN A 122 -17.54 12.13 -3.15
C ASN A 122 -18.89 11.69 -3.73
#